data_AF-A0A2S9XEA8-F1
#
_entry.id   AF-A0A2S9XEA8-F1
#
_cell.length_a   1.000
_cell.length_b   1.000
_cell.length_c   1.000
_cell.angle_alpha   90.00
_cell.angle_beta   90.00
_cell.angle_gamma   90.00
#
_symmetry.space_group_name_H-M   'P 1'
#
loop_
_entity.id
_entity.type
_entity.pdbx_description
1 polymer ?
#
loop_
_entity_poly.entity_id
_entity_poly.type
_entity_poly.pdbx_seq_one_letter_code
_entity_poly.pdbx_strand_id
1 'polypeptide(L)'
;MPRFTTLPSSAVLVAVFLASACSGSSPGAEKPDETEAEAKPASDGNDSPAPKPAPKPEPVAQAPRVDLSTDEAVGAAYEDATGKELDRDGRCIGRPDIGDVIVVGGFTYDVGCELEGAFVGGVFVDRQALFEQGLALAGWADLPAAERPAFALQWAEEVVFHWAGDFISRSSKAFEFKDTPSFTAPTARAKGDEVVVRAWVQKPPGMMDLDAFDLVELRVASDGALSMTRKDEFAVDGPRLR
;
A
#
# COMPACT_ATOMS: atom_id res chain seq x y z
N MET A 1 8.61 -8.98 -53.62
CA MET A 1 8.87 -7.56 -53.29
C MET A 1 7.60 -6.97 -52.68
N PRO A 2 7.48 -6.86 -51.35
CA PRO A 2 6.32 -6.23 -50.72
C PRO A 2 6.52 -4.71 -50.64
N ARG A 3 5.47 -3.97 -51.02
CA ARG A 3 5.39 -2.51 -50.94
C ARG A 3 5.10 -2.11 -49.49
N PHE A 4 5.96 -1.27 -48.92
CA PHE A 4 5.74 -0.58 -47.66
C PHE A 4 4.71 0.53 -47.85
N THR A 5 3.65 0.50 -47.07
CA THR A 5 2.68 1.58 -46.98
C THR A 5 3.04 2.46 -45.78
N THR A 6 3.43 3.69 -46.07
CA THR A 6 3.73 4.79 -45.14
C THR A 6 2.50 5.19 -44.30
N LEU A 7 2.67 5.30 -42.98
CA LEU A 7 1.72 5.94 -42.06
C LEU A 7 1.92 7.46 -42.05
N PRO A 8 0.85 8.29 -42.05
CA PRO A 8 0.98 9.71 -41.82
C PRO A 8 1.06 10.04 -40.32
N SER A 9 1.88 11.07 -40.10
CA SER A 9 2.20 11.77 -38.87
C SER A 9 1.03 12.54 -38.25
N SER A 10 1.18 12.78 -36.94
CA SER A 10 0.66 13.93 -36.19
C SER A 10 -0.83 13.96 -35.84
N ALA A 11 -1.12 13.70 -34.56
CA ALA A 11 -2.23 14.33 -33.87
C ALA A 11 -1.70 15.10 -32.66
N VAL A 12 -2.01 16.39 -32.66
CA VAL A 12 -1.60 17.45 -31.74
C VAL A 12 -2.28 17.24 -30.39
N LEU A 13 -1.49 17.20 -29.31
CA LEU A 13 -1.99 17.19 -27.94
C LEU A 13 -2.22 18.65 -27.51
N VAL A 14 -3.48 19.07 -27.47
CA VAL A 14 -3.89 20.36 -26.91
C VAL A 14 -3.98 20.19 -25.39
N ALA A 15 -2.98 20.69 -24.67
CA ALA A 15 -3.04 20.84 -23.22
C ALA A 15 -3.84 22.11 -22.87
N VAL A 16 -5.03 21.94 -22.30
CA VAL A 16 -5.78 23.05 -21.68
C VAL A 16 -5.36 23.12 -20.22
N PHE A 17 -4.49 24.07 -19.90
CA PHE A 17 -4.23 24.50 -18.53
C PHE A 17 -5.29 25.54 -18.13
N LEU A 18 -6.21 25.15 -17.24
CA LEU A 18 -7.02 26.11 -16.49
C LEU A 18 -6.23 26.55 -15.25
N ALA A 19 -5.51 27.66 -15.39
CA ALA A 19 -4.99 28.43 -14.27
C ALA A 19 -6.12 29.31 -13.72
N SER A 20 -6.54 29.05 -12.49
CA SER A 20 -7.44 29.94 -11.75
C SER A 20 -6.62 31.02 -11.06
N ALA A 21 -6.81 32.26 -11.50
CA ALA A 21 -6.18 33.44 -10.95
C ALA A 21 -6.95 33.94 -9.73
N CYS A 22 -6.30 33.99 -8.57
CA CYS A 22 -6.66 34.92 -7.50
C CYS A 22 -5.50 35.90 -7.32
N SER A 23 -5.72 37.10 -7.85
CA SER A 23 -4.89 38.28 -7.71
C SER A 23 -4.91 38.77 -6.26
N GLY A 24 -3.74 38.93 -5.66
CA GLY A 24 -3.53 39.62 -4.40
C GLY A 24 -2.20 40.37 -4.43
N SER A 25 -2.26 41.64 -4.84
CA SER A 25 -1.15 42.60 -4.80
C SER A 25 -0.61 42.80 -3.39
N SER A 26 0.73 42.82 -3.26
CA SER A 26 1.40 43.83 -2.42
C SER A 26 2.89 43.95 -2.78
N PRO A 27 3.40 45.13 -3.19
CA PRO A 27 4.82 45.36 -3.42
C PRO A 27 5.48 45.99 -2.20
N GLY A 28 6.52 45.34 -1.68
CA GLY A 28 7.44 45.91 -0.68
C GLY A 28 8.85 45.52 -1.06
N ALA A 29 9.53 46.41 -1.78
CA ALA A 29 10.92 46.28 -2.17
C ALA A 29 11.81 46.81 -1.03
N GLU A 30 12.70 45.98 -0.51
CA GLU A 30 13.83 46.44 0.30
C GLU A 30 15.13 45.75 -0.18
N LYS A 31 16.19 46.55 -0.27
CA LYS A 31 17.42 46.34 -1.03
C LYS A 31 18.35 45.29 -0.39
N PRO A 32 19.26 44.67 -1.17
CA PRO A 32 20.41 43.98 -0.63
C PRO A 32 21.52 44.98 -0.28
N ASP A 33 22.08 44.87 0.93
CA ASP A 33 23.30 45.54 1.35
C ASP A 33 24.47 44.57 1.16
N GLU A 34 25.39 44.94 0.27
CA GLU A 34 26.70 44.31 0.11
C GLU A 34 27.57 44.66 1.33
N THR A 35 27.98 43.68 2.10
CA THR A 35 29.15 43.83 2.97
C THR A 35 30.12 42.68 2.70
N GLU A 36 31.11 43.02 1.88
CA GLU A 36 32.37 42.33 1.69
C GLU A 36 33.15 42.34 3.01
N ALA A 37 33.43 41.17 3.58
CA ALA A 37 34.28 41.03 4.75
C ALA A 37 35.39 39.99 4.48
N GLU A 38 36.58 40.57 4.43
CA GLU A 38 37.93 40.04 4.32
C GLU A 38 38.22 38.76 5.14
N ALA A 39 38.96 37.85 4.52
CA ALA A 39 39.39 36.58 5.08
C ALA A 39 40.46 36.73 6.18
N LYS A 40 40.39 35.87 7.20
CA LYS A 40 41.53 35.49 8.05
C LYS A 40 41.81 33.99 7.92
N PRO A 41 43.07 33.56 7.76
CA PRO A 41 43.44 32.16 7.90
C PRO A 41 43.72 31.86 9.39
N ALA A 42 42.83 31.10 10.03
CA ALA A 42 43.09 30.50 11.34
C ALA A 42 43.33 29.00 11.15
N SER A 43 44.61 28.64 11.17
CA SER A 43 45.10 27.29 11.37
C SER A 43 45.01 26.99 12.87
N ASP A 44 44.11 26.09 13.26
CA ASP A 44 44.19 25.42 14.54
C ASP A 44 44.02 23.91 14.31
N GLY A 45 45.10 23.18 14.62
CA GLY A 45 45.16 21.73 14.55
C GLY A 45 44.17 21.13 15.54
N ASN A 46 43.14 20.49 15.01
CA ASN A 46 42.18 19.76 15.79
C ASN A 46 42.61 18.28 15.80
N ASP A 47 43.51 17.93 16.72
CA ASP A 47 43.79 16.56 17.14
C ASP A 47 42.52 16.02 17.85
N SER A 48 41.51 15.68 17.05
CA SER A 48 40.31 14.99 17.52
C SER A 48 40.69 13.55 17.84
N PRO A 49 40.56 13.11 19.12
CA PRO A 49 40.85 11.74 19.48
C PRO A 49 39.95 10.79 18.70
N ALA A 50 40.55 9.72 18.16
CA ALA A 50 39.85 8.73 17.36
C ALA A 50 38.55 8.27 18.06
N PRO A 51 37.41 8.24 17.35
CA PRO A 51 36.13 7.86 17.93
C PRO A 51 36.25 6.48 18.55
N LYS A 52 35.97 6.38 19.85
CA LYS A 52 35.90 5.10 20.56
C LYS A 52 34.94 4.17 19.80
N PRO A 53 35.29 2.89 19.60
CA PRO A 53 34.39 1.92 18.98
C PRO A 53 33.05 1.93 19.71
N ALA A 54 31.96 2.13 18.97
CA ALA A 54 30.63 2.05 19.54
C ALA A 54 30.48 0.68 20.24
N PRO A 55 29.94 0.64 21.47
CA PRO A 55 29.72 -0.61 22.19
C PRO A 55 28.88 -1.53 21.32
N LYS A 56 29.34 -2.78 21.17
CA LYS A 56 28.64 -3.82 20.42
C LYS A 56 27.25 -3.98 21.05
N PRO A 57 26.15 -3.76 20.31
CA PRO A 57 24.82 -3.84 20.90
C PRO A 57 24.62 -5.22 21.50
N GLU A 58 24.28 -5.25 22.79
CA GLU A 58 23.96 -6.49 23.49
C GLU A 58 22.69 -7.10 22.87
N PRO A 59 22.60 -8.43 22.74
CA PRO A 59 21.43 -9.07 22.19
C PRO A 59 20.21 -8.74 23.06
N VAL A 60 19.28 -7.95 22.53
CA VAL A 60 18.01 -7.68 23.19
C VAL A 60 17.27 -9.01 23.29
N ALA A 61 16.96 -9.43 24.52
CA ALA A 61 16.17 -10.63 24.75
C ALA A 61 14.84 -10.50 24.00
N GLN A 62 14.61 -11.37 23.02
CA GLN A 62 13.35 -11.40 22.29
C GLN A 62 12.23 -11.76 23.28
N ALA A 63 11.18 -10.95 23.31
CA ALA A 63 9.99 -11.26 24.08
C ALA A 63 9.45 -12.66 23.68
N PRO A 64 8.87 -13.42 24.62
CA PRO A 64 8.28 -14.71 24.30
C PRO A 64 7.24 -14.54 23.20
N ARG A 65 7.30 -15.39 22.16
CA ARG A 65 6.32 -15.39 21.07
C ARG A 65 4.95 -15.73 21.66
N VAL A 66 3.96 -14.89 21.38
CA VAL A 66 2.56 -15.15 21.71
C VAL A 66 2.10 -16.35 20.87
N ASP A 67 1.48 -17.34 21.52
CA ASP A 67 0.87 -18.46 20.79
C ASP A 67 -0.39 -17.94 20.09
N LEU A 68 -0.41 -17.97 18.76
CA LEU A 68 -1.54 -17.54 17.94
C LEU A 68 -2.12 -18.70 17.12
N SER A 69 -1.85 -19.94 17.53
CA SER A 69 -2.23 -21.15 16.79
C SER A 69 -3.73 -21.46 16.82
N THR A 70 -4.48 -20.91 17.77
CA THR A 70 -5.93 -21.06 17.89
C THR A 70 -6.64 -19.71 17.83
N ASP A 71 -7.91 -19.71 17.47
CA ASP A 71 -8.71 -18.49 17.40
C ASP A 71 -9.00 -17.91 18.79
N GLU A 72 -9.09 -18.76 19.81
CA GLU A 72 -9.15 -18.32 21.21
C GLU A 72 -7.88 -17.59 21.63
N ALA A 73 -6.72 -18.09 21.21
CA ALA A 73 -5.44 -17.47 21.54
C ALA A 73 -5.25 -16.13 20.79
N VAL A 74 -5.69 -16.06 19.52
CA VAL A 74 -5.76 -14.80 18.76
C VAL A 74 -6.69 -13.79 19.45
N GLY A 75 -7.88 -14.23 19.90
CA GLY A 75 -8.82 -13.38 20.63
C GLY A 75 -8.22 -12.82 21.93
N ALA A 76 -7.57 -13.66 22.73
CA ALA A 76 -6.92 -13.24 23.97
C ALA A 76 -5.74 -12.28 23.70
N ALA A 77 -4.94 -12.54 22.68
CA ALA A 77 -3.84 -11.67 22.28
C ALA A 77 -4.34 -10.31 21.76
N TYR A 78 -5.47 -10.29 21.05
CA TYR A 78 -6.09 -9.07 20.57
C TYR A 78 -6.64 -8.23 21.73
N GLU A 79 -7.28 -8.87 22.71
CA GLU A 79 -7.76 -8.20 23.92
C GLU A 79 -6.62 -7.61 24.74
N ASP A 80 -5.51 -8.35 24.90
CA ASP A 80 -4.31 -7.83 25.58
C ASP A 80 -3.70 -6.63 24.84
N ALA A 81 -3.64 -6.69 23.49
CA ALA A 81 -3.05 -5.63 22.68
C ALA A 81 -3.91 -4.35 22.59
N THR A 82 -5.24 -4.49 22.59
CA THR A 82 -6.17 -3.39 22.27
C THR A 82 -7.07 -2.97 23.43
N GLY A 83 -7.20 -3.80 24.47
CA GLY A 83 -8.18 -3.67 25.54
C GLY A 83 -9.62 -3.95 25.10
N LYS A 84 -9.83 -4.57 23.93
CA LYS A 84 -11.14 -4.88 23.36
C LYS A 84 -11.32 -6.37 23.15
N GLU A 85 -12.49 -6.90 23.49
CA GLU A 85 -12.84 -8.28 23.16
C GLU A 85 -13.20 -8.37 21.67
N LEU A 86 -12.63 -9.37 20.99
CA LEU A 86 -13.01 -9.70 19.61
C LEU A 86 -14.39 -10.37 19.67
N ASP A 87 -15.36 -9.84 18.91
CA ASP A 87 -16.74 -10.32 18.96
C ASP A 87 -16.81 -11.84 18.78
N ARG A 88 -17.26 -12.55 19.82
CA ARG A 88 -17.28 -14.02 19.84
C ARG A 88 -18.20 -14.61 18.79
N ASP A 89 -19.28 -13.90 18.47
CA ASP A 89 -20.30 -14.33 17.53
C ASP A 89 -19.96 -13.93 16.08
N GLY A 90 -19.09 -12.93 15.92
CA GLY A 90 -18.64 -12.37 14.65
C GLY A 90 -17.13 -12.45 14.42
N ARG A 91 -16.46 -13.52 14.86
CA ARG A 91 -15.00 -13.65 14.79
C ARG A 91 -14.49 -13.64 13.34
N CYS A 92 -14.06 -12.46 12.89
CA CYS A 92 -13.37 -12.27 11.62
C CYS A 92 -11.87 -12.49 11.84
N ILE A 93 -11.43 -13.74 11.74
CA ILE A 93 -10.02 -14.14 11.84
C ILE A 93 -9.63 -14.80 10.52
N GLY A 94 -8.65 -14.20 9.84
CA GLY A 94 -8.09 -14.68 8.58
C GLY A 94 -6.69 -15.25 8.78
N ARG A 95 -6.41 -16.42 8.20
CA ARG A 95 -5.07 -17.06 8.24
C ARG A 95 -4.53 -17.20 6.82
N PRO A 96 -4.09 -16.09 6.20
CA PRO A 96 -3.56 -16.12 4.85
C PRO A 96 -2.30 -16.99 4.73
N ASP A 97 -2.03 -17.51 3.54
CA ASP A 97 -0.82 -18.31 3.26
C ASP A 97 0.40 -17.41 2.99
N ILE A 98 0.66 -16.44 3.88
CA ILE A 98 1.76 -15.48 3.78
C ILE A 98 2.45 -15.28 5.13
N GLY A 99 3.57 -15.97 5.32
CA GLY A 99 4.41 -15.81 6.52
C GLY A 99 3.66 -16.10 7.83
N ASP A 100 4.06 -15.39 8.88
CA ASP A 100 3.41 -15.45 10.21
C ASP A 100 2.44 -14.27 10.34
N VAL A 101 1.41 -14.25 9.50
CA VAL A 101 0.39 -13.20 9.45
C VAL A 101 -0.99 -13.78 9.79
N ILE A 102 -1.70 -13.10 10.70
CA ILE A 102 -3.10 -13.39 11.01
C ILE A 102 -3.87 -12.08 10.88
N VAL A 103 -4.84 -12.06 9.98
CA VAL A 103 -5.68 -10.90 9.73
C VAL A 103 -6.81 -10.89 10.75
N VAL A 104 -7.07 -9.74 11.35
CA VAL A 104 -8.13 -9.55 12.34
C VAL A 104 -9.11 -8.50 11.85
N GLY A 105 -10.39 -8.82 11.93
CA GLY A 105 -11.46 -7.96 11.50
C GLY A 105 -12.59 -7.86 12.52
N GLY A 106 -13.46 -6.90 12.26
CA GLY A 106 -14.73 -6.72 12.96
C GLY A 106 -15.89 -7.12 12.06
N PHE A 107 -16.95 -7.66 12.66
CA PHE A 107 -18.18 -7.94 11.93
C PHE A 107 -19.07 -6.70 11.81
N THR A 108 -19.60 -6.48 10.63
CA THR A 108 -20.58 -5.44 10.32
C THR A 108 -21.74 -6.08 9.56
N TYR A 109 -22.98 -5.73 9.90
CA TYR A 109 -24.15 -6.41 9.34
C TYR A 109 -24.29 -6.27 7.81
N ASP A 110 -23.80 -5.17 7.23
CA ASP A 110 -24.01 -4.87 5.82
C ASP A 110 -22.89 -5.38 4.90
N VAL A 111 -21.66 -5.51 5.41
CA VAL A 111 -20.50 -5.92 4.59
C VAL A 111 -19.80 -7.18 5.11
N GLY A 112 -20.26 -7.75 6.23
CA GLY A 112 -19.62 -8.89 6.87
C GLY A 112 -18.34 -8.48 7.59
N CYS A 113 -17.24 -9.17 7.31
CA CYS A 113 -15.96 -8.86 7.93
C CYS A 113 -15.32 -7.61 7.33
N GLU A 114 -14.83 -6.71 8.18
CA GLU A 114 -13.98 -5.58 7.79
C GLU A 114 -12.62 -5.68 8.49
N LEU A 115 -11.55 -5.38 7.76
CA LEU A 115 -10.19 -5.37 8.29
C LEU A 115 -10.02 -4.32 9.40
N GLU A 116 -9.69 -4.77 10.61
CA GLU A 116 -9.33 -3.90 11.74
C GLU A 116 -7.82 -3.81 11.95
N GLY A 117 -7.09 -4.87 11.63
CA GLY A 117 -5.65 -4.97 11.83
C GLY A 117 -5.12 -6.37 11.52
N ALA A 118 -3.89 -6.65 11.92
CA ALA A 118 -3.31 -7.98 11.80
C ALA A 118 -2.24 -8.22 12.87
N PHE A 119 -2.03 -9.48 13.23
CA PHE A 119 -0.78 -9.92 13.85
C PHE A 119 0.24 -10.17 12.75
N VAL A 120 1.42 -9.55 12.86
CA VAL A 120 2.57 -9.80 11.97
C VAL A 120 3.75 -10.19 12.84
N GLY A 121 4.21 -11.44 12.72
CA GLY A 121 5.28 -11.98 13.56
C GLY A 121 4.93 -11.96 15.06
N GLY A 122 3.65 -12.14 15.40
CA GLY A 122 3.14 -12.12 16.76
C GLY A 122 2.83 -10.73 17.34
N VAL A 123 3.05 -9.64 16.59
CA VAL A 123 2.75 -8.27 17.03
C VAL A 123 1.46 -7.80 16.37
N PHE A 124 0.47 -7.41 17.17
CA PHE A 124 -0.73 -6.77 16.64
C PHE A 124 -0.42 -5.35 16.16
N VAL A 125 -0.88 -5.03 14.95
CA VAL A 125 -0.92 -3.68 14.40
C VAL A 125 -2.33 -3.40 13.91
N ASP A 126 -2.85 -2.22 14.22
CA ASP A 126 -4.13 -1.77 13.66
C ASP A 126 -4.02 -1.52 12.15
N ARG A 127 -5.15 -1.28 11.49
CA ARG A 127 -5.21 -1.08 10.04
C ARG A 127 -4.29 0.04 9.54
N GLN A 128 -4.16 1.15 10.28
CA GLN A 128 -3.29 2.24 9.86
C GLN A 128 -1.82 1.83 9.97
N ALA A 129 -1.42 1.28 11.13
CA ALA A 129 -0.08 0.77 11.36
C ALA A 129 0.26 -0.41 10.42
N LEU A 130 -0.71 -1.22 10.02
CA LEU A 130 -0.52 -2.29 9.04
C LEU A 130 -0.09 -1.73 7.67
N PHE A 131 -0.62 -0.58 7.27
CA PHE A 131 -0.21 0.11 6.05
C PHE A 131 1.16 0.78 6.21
N GLU A 132 1.45 1.37 7.37
CA GLU A 132 2.70 2.10 7.59
C GLU A 132 3.92 1.19 7.82
N GLN A 133 3.75 0.06 8.53
CA GLN A 133 4.87 -0.78 8.99
C GLN A 133 4.62 -2.30 8.86
N GLY A 134 3.45 -2.74 8.39
CA GLY A 134 3.12 -4.18 8.32
C GLY A 134 4.10 -5.00 7.48
N LEU A 135 4.43 -4.51 6.29
CA LEU A 135 5.42 -5.17 5.42
C LEU A 135 6.83 -5.14 6.01
N ALA A 136 7.20 -4.06 6.73
CA ALA A 136 8.47 -3.97 7.42
C ALA A 136 8.60 -5.08 8.49
N LEU A 137 7.55 -5.26 9.30
CA LEU A 137 7.46 -6.34 10.29
C LEU A 137 7.50 -7.73 9.64
N ALA A 138 6.98 -7.86 8.41
CA ALA A 138 7.01 -9.09 7.63
C ALA A 138 8.36 -9.35 6.93
N GLY A 139 9.39 -8.56 7.19
CA GLY A 139 10.74 -8.77 6.63
C GLY A 139 10.95 -8.20 5.23
N TRP A 140 10.16 -7.21 4.80
CA TRP A 140 10.27 -6.59 3.47
C TRP A 140 11.69 -6.16 3.08
N ALA A 141 12.41 -5.55 4.03
CA ALA A 141 13.77 -5.06 3.79
C ALA A 141 14.76 -6.20 3.50
N ASP A 142 14.54 -7.37 4.10
CA ASP A 142 15.40 -8.56 3.98
C ASP A 142 15.11 -9.37 2.72
N LEU A 143 13.96 -9.14 2.07
CA LEU A 143 13.62 -9.81 0.81
C LEU A 143 14.53 -9.36 -0.34
N PRO A 144 15.02 -10.30 -1.18
CA PRO A 144 15.70 -9.97 -2.41
C PRO A 144 14.84 -9.06 -3.29
N ALA A 145 15.45 -8.04 -3.91
CA ALA A 145 14.71 -7.06 -4.72
C ALA A 145 13.90 -7.70 -5.87
N ALA A 146 14.35 -8.85 -6.39
CA ALA A 146 13.65 -9.61 -7.42
C ALA A 146 12.36 -10.29 -6.93
N GLU A 147 12.25 -10.59 -5.63
CA GLU A 147 11.11 -11.28 -5.02
C GLU A 147 10.04 -10.31 -4.50
N ARG A 148 10.46 -9.08 -4.17
CA ARG A 148 9.59 -8.02 -3.66
C ARG A 148 8.30 -7.78 -4.47
N PRO A 149 8.30 -7.77 -5.82
CA PRO A 149 7.06 -7.63 -6.58
C PRO A 149 6.05 -8.76 -6.33
N ALA A 150 6.50 -10.01 -6.31
CA ALA A 150 5.61 -11.14 -6.07
C ALA A 150 5.05 -11.11 -4.63
N PHE A 151 5.92 -10.81 -3.66
CA PHE A 151 5.52 -10.68 -2.26
C PHE A 151 4.51 -9.53 -2.04
N ALA A 152 4.72 -8.36 -2.66
CA ALA A 152 3.79 -7.24 -2.56
C ALA A 152 2.43 -7.55 -3.18
N LEU A 153 2.40 -8.31 -4.28
CA LEU A 153 1.14 -8.76 -4.90
C LEU A 153 0.37 -9.69 -3.94
N GLN A 154 1.06 -10.69 -3.38
CA GLN A 154 0.47 -11.61 -2.42
C GLN A 154 0.00 -10.89 -1.17
N TRP A 155 0.78 -9.97 -0.62
CA TRP A 155 0.39 -9.15 0.53
C TRP A 155 -0.86 -8.32 0.25
N ALA A 156 -0.97 -7.72 -0.94
CA ALA A 156 -2.16 -6.98 -1.32
C ALA A 156 -3.40 -7.89 -1.33
N GLU A 157 -3.33 -9.04 -1.99
CA GLU A 157 -4.43 -10.00 -2.11
C GLU A 157 -4.84 -10.59 -0.76
N GLU A 158 -3.87 -11.14 -0.04
CA GLU A 158 -4.10 -11.99 1.14
C GLU A 158 -4.27 -11.20 2.44
N VAL A 159 -3.73 -9.99 2.52
CA VAL A 159 -3.74 -9.16 3.75
C VAL A 159 -4.59 -7.91 3.56
N VAL A 160 -4.27 -7.08 2.56
CA VAL A 160 -4.96 -5.78 2.38
C VAL A 160 -6.42 -5.97 1.93
N PHE A 161 -6.65 -6.92 1.02
CA PHE A 161 -7.98 -7.19 0.46
C PHE A 161 -8.67 -8.42 1.04
N HIS A 162 -8.16 -9.01 2.14
CA HIS A 162 -8.65 -10.26 2.72
C HIS A 162 -10.19 -10.33 2.88
N TRP A 163 -10.83 -9.21 3.26
CA TRP A 163 -12.29 -9.06 3.26
C TRP A 163 -12.81 -7.85 2.48
N ALA A 164 -11.94 -7.08 1.83
CA ALA A 164 -12.33 -5.85 1.14
C ALA A 164 -12.73 -6.07 -0.33
N GLY A 165 -12.98 -7.33 -0.71
CA GLY A 165 -13.41 -7.73 -2.05
C GLY A 165 -12.53 -8.81 -2.66
N ASP A 166 -12.91 -9.27 -3.84
CA ASP A 166 -12.18 -10.33 -4.55
C ASP A 166 -11.12 -9.73 -5.48
N PHE A 167 -9.90 -10.24 -5.37
CA PHE A 167 -8.79 -9.85 -6.23
C PHE A 167 -8.92 -10.56 -7.59
N ILE A 168 -9.24 -9.82 -8.65
CA ILE A 168 -9.65 -10.43 -9.93
C ILE A 168 -8.44 -10.87 -10.74
N SER A 169 -8.12 -12.17 -10.67
CA SER A 169 -7.01 -12.79 -11.38
C SER A 169 -7.31 -13.13 -12.85
N ARG A 170 -8.58 -13.17 -13.25
CA ARG A 170 -9.03 -13.57 -14.60
C ARG A 170 -10.22 -12.72 -15.06
N SER A 171 -10.33 -12.49 -16.36
CA SER A 171 -11.47 -11.78 -16.95
C SER A 171 -12.78 -12.48 -16.63
N SER A 172 -13.83 -11.71 -16.38
CA SER A 172 -15.21 -12.16 -16.25
C SER A 172 -16.09 -11.52 -17.33
N LYS A 173 -17.37 -11.95 -17.43
CA LYS A 173 -18.35 -11.36 -18.35
C LYS A 173 -18.49 -9.84 -18.16
N ALA A 174 -18.27 -9.32 -16.95
CA ALA A 174 -18.35 -7.89 -16.65
C ALA A 174 -17.37 -7.04 -17.49
N PHE A 175 -16.24 -7.61 -17.92
CA PHE A 175 -15.23 -6.94 -18.73
C PHE A 175 -15.43 -7.11 -20.25
N GLU A 176 -16.48 -7.84 -20.68
CA GLU A 176 -16.73 -8.13 -22.11
C GLU A 176 -17.67 -7.10 -22.77
N PHE A 177 -18.22 -6.19 -21.99
CA PHE A 177 -19.14 -5.16 -22.48
C PHE A 177 -18.40 -3.99 -23.14
N LYS A 178 -19.02 -3.36 -24.15
CA LYS A 178 -18.39 -2.28 -24.92
C LYS A 178 -18.12 -0.99 -24.14
N ASP A 179 -18.89 -0.78 -23.08
CA ASP A 179 -18.85 0.38 -22.19
C ASP A 179 -18.10 0.08 -20.87
N THR A 180 -17.53 -1.11 -20.72
CA THR A 180 -16.69 -1.45 -19.56
C THR A 180 -15.20 -1.42 -19.93
N PRO A 181 -14.30 -1.17 -18.95
CA PRO A 181 -12.87 -1.23 -19.17
C PRO A 181 -12.43 -2.62 -19.65
N SER A 182 -11.37 -2.67 -20.47
CA SER A 182 -10.74 -3.94 -20.81
C SER A 182 -10.07 -4.55 -19.57
N PHE A 183 -10.27 -5.85 -19.36
CA PHE A 183 -9.61 -6.57 -18.27
C PHE A 183 -8.08 -6.50 -18.39
N THR A 184 -7.44 -6.28 -17.25
CA THR A 184 -5.99 -6.42 -17.08
C THR A 184 -5.72 -7.29 -15.87
N ALA A 185 -4.92 -8.35 -16.04
CA ALA A 185 -4.52 -9.21 -14.94
C ALA A 185 -3.76 -8.41 -13.87
N PRO A 186 -3.80 -8.84 -12.60
CA PRO A 186 -3.02 -8.19 -11.55
C PRO A 186 -1.54 -8.20 -11.87
N THR A 187 -0.87 -7.09 -11.56
CA THR A 187 0.56 -6.95 -11.80
C THR A 187 1.23 -6.28 -10.62
N ALA A 188 2.46 -6.68 -10.33
CA ALA A 188 3.36 -5.98 -9.45
C ALA A 188 4.70 -5.77 -10.15
N ARG A 189 5.25 -4.55 -10.10
CA ARG A 189 6.49 -4.18 -10.79
C ARG A 189 7.32 -3.24 -9.92
N ALA A 190 8.62 -3.44 -9.90
CA ALA A 190 9.55 -2.46 -9.33
C ALA A 190 9.57 -1.19 -10.19
N LYS A 191 9.59 -0.03 -9.54
CA LYS A 191 9.65 1.30 -10.16
C LYS A 191 10.57 2.20 -9.32
N GLY A 192 11.86 2.21 -9.64
CA GLY A 192 12.86 2.80 -8.74
C GLY A 192 12.94 1.98 -7.45
N ASP A 193 12.85 2.67 -6.31
CA ASP A 193 12.90 2.04 -4.99
C ASP A 193 11.51 1.59 -4.48
N GLU A 194 10.45 1.81 -5.28
CA GLU A 194 9.09 1.37 -4.96
C GLU A 194 8.72 0.08 -5.70
N VAL A 195 7.77 -0.67 -5.14
CA VAL A 195 7.00 -1.68 -5.86
C VAL A 195 5.58 -1.18 -6.05
N VAL A 196 5.10 -1.20 -7.29
CA VAL A 196 3.74 -0.79 -7.65
C VAL A 196 2.91 -2.01 -8.00
N VAL A 197 1.83 -2.23 -7.25
CA VAL A 197 0.82 -3.26 -7.49
C VAL A 197 -0.39 -2.62 -8.15
N ARG A 198 -0.91 -3.21 -9.23
CA ARG A 198 -2.14 -2.78 -9.89
C ARG A 198 -3.06 -3.98 -10.11
N ALA A 199 -4.31 -3.86 -9.69
CA ALA A 199 -5.29 -4.93 -9.81
C ALA A 199 -6.71 -4.38 -9.85
N TRP A 200 -7.60 -5.15 -10.48
CA TRP A 200 -9.04 -4.98 -10.31
C TRP A 200 -9.49 -5.74 -9.07
N VAL A 201 -10.25 -5.08 -8.21
CA VAL A 201 -10.87 -5.67 -7.01
C VAL A 201 -12.38 -5.58 -7.19
N GLN A 202 -13.07 -6.72 -7.16
CA GLN A 202 -14.52 -6.75 -7.11
C GLN A 202 -14.97 -6.47 -5.69
N LYS A 203 -15.81 -5.45 -5.51
CA LYS A 203 -16.37 -5.12 -4.20
C LYS A 203 -17.22 -6.29 -3.70
N PRO A 204 -17.27 -6.54 -2.37
CA PRO A 204 -18.21 -7.50 -1.81
C PRO A 204 -19.63 -7.23 -2.30
N PRO A 205 -20.44 -8.29 -2.54
CA PRO A 205 -21.80 -8.13 -3.01
C PRO A 205 -22.63 -7.37 -1.95
N GLY A 206 -23.41 -6.39 -2.41
CA GLY A 206 -24.32 -5.63 -1.55
C GLY A 206 -25.78 -6.02 -1.77
N MET A 207 -26.69 -5.17 -1.28
CA MET A 207 -28.14 -5.34 -1.47
C MET A 207 -28.61 -5.14 -2.92
N MET A 208 -27.82 -4.45 -3.74
CA MET A 208 -28.11 -4.24 -5.16
C MET A 208 -27.55 -5.40 -5.99
N ASP A 209 -28.35 -5.91 -6.94
CA ASP A 209 -27.93 -6.92 -7.93
C ASP A 209 -26.99 -6.27 -8.97
N LEU A 210 -25.75 -5.99 -8.57
CA LEU A 210 -24.69 -5.45 -9.41
C LEU A 210 -23.32 -6.02 -9.03
N ASP A 211 -22.45 -6.18 -10.02
CA ASP A 211 -21.02 -6.42 -9.83
C ASP A 211 -20.28 -5.09 -9.96
N ALA A 212 -19.62 -4.63 -8.89
CA ALA A 212 -18.81 -3.41 -8.89
C ALA A 212 -17.33 -3.73 -8.75
N PHE A 213 -16.48 -3.00 -9.48
CA PHE A 213 -15.04 -3.20 -9.52
C PHE A 213 -14.31 -1.87 -9.33
N ASP A 214 -13.22 -1.90 -8.55
CA ASP A 214 -12.26 -0.81 -8.42
C ASP A 214 -10.93 -1.21 -9.05
N LEU A 215 -10.33 -0.36 -9.88
CA LEU A 215 -8.93 -0.48 -10.25
C LEU A 215 -8.10 0.20 -9.17
N VAL A 216 -7.35 -0.58 -8.41
CA VAL A 216 -6.49 -0.08 -7.34
C VAL A 216 -5.03 -0.06 -7.78
N GLU A 217 -4.30 0.94 -7.29
CA GLU A 217 -2.84 1.00 -7.34
C GLU A 217 -2.32 1.09 -5.91
N LEU A 218 -1.56 0.08 -5.50
CA LEU A 218 -0.82 0.07 -4.25
C LEU A 218 0.64 0.37 -4.54
N ARG A 219 1.27 1.16 -3.67
CA ARG A 219 2.69 1.47 -3.74
C ARG A 219 3.32 1.10 -2.43
N VAL A 220 4.33 0.24 -2.51
CA VAL A 220 5.16 -0.17 -1.38
C VAL A 220 6.49 0.52 -1.51
N ALA A 221 6.81 1.37 -0.55
CA ALA A 221 8.09 2.08 -0.47
C ALA A 221 9.23 1.12 -0.05
N SER A 222 10.47 1.61 -0.11
CA SER A 222 11.66 0.80 0.21
C SER A 222 11.71 0.33 1.67
N ASP A 223 11.09 1.08 2.58
CA ASP A 223 10.94 0.75 4.00
C ASP A 223 9.73 -0.15 4.30
N GLY A 224 8.89 -0.42 3.31
CA GLY A 224 7.69 -1.24 3.45
C GLY A 224 6.40 -0.44 3.67
N ALA A 225 6.46 0.90 3.75
CA ALA A 225 5.25 1.70 3.87
C ALA A 225 4.38 1.54 2.61
N LEU A 226 3.10 1.28 2.83
CA LEU A 226 2.10 1.03 1.80
C LEU A 226 1.16 2.22 1.67
N SER A 227 0.92 2.66 0.44
CA SER A 227 -0.16 3.59 0.09
C SER A 227 -1.06 2.97 -0.97
N MET A 228 -2.34 3.35 -0.97
CA MET A 228 -3.33 2.83 -1.91
C MET A 228 -4.10 3.99 -2.55
N THR A 229 -4.30 3.91 -3.86
CA THR A 229 -5.13 4.86 -4.60
C THR A 229 -6.08 4.12 -5.53
N ARG A 230 -7.35 4.53 -5.57
CA ARG A 230 -8.29 4.11 -6.60
C ARG A 230 -8.00 4.90 -7.88
N LYS A 231 -7.88 4.20 -9.01
CA LYS A 231 -7.58 4.79 -10.33
C LYS A 231 -8.79 4.84 -11.23
N ASP A 232 -9.66 3.85 -11.13
CA ASP A 232 -10.85 3.71 -11.96
C ASP A 232 -11.90 2.87 -11.21
N GLU A 233 -13.15 2.94 -11.64
CA GLU A 233 -14.24 2.12 -11.13
C GLU A 233 -15.31 1.90 -12.19
N PHE A 234 -15.96 0.73 -12.16
CA PHE A 234 -17.15 0.49 -12.96
C PHE A 234 -18.07 -0.51 -12.27
N ALA A 235 -19.33 -0.56 -12.71
CA ALA A 235 -20.30 -1.52 -12.24
C ALA A 235 -21.14 -2.06 -13.40
N VAL A 236 -21.62 -3.29 -13.25
CA VAL A 236 -22.50 -3.96 -14.21
C VAL A 236 -23.71 -4.52 -13.49
N ASP A 237 -24.90 -4.15 -13.95
CA ASP A 237 -26.15 -4.67 -13.40
C ASP A 237 -26.26 -6.19 -13.61
N GLY A 238 -26.69 -6.92 -12.59
CA GLY A 238 -26.86 -8.38 -12.60
C GLY A 238 -27.74 -8.93 -13.73
N PRO A 239 -28.85 -8.28 -14.15
CA PRO A 239 -29.60 -8.68 -15.34
C PRO A 239 -28.78 -8.69 -16.63
N ARG A 240 -27.74 -7.86 -16.72
CA ARG A 240 -26.87 -7.78 -17.90
C ARG A 240 -25.85 -8.93 -17.96
N LEU A 241 -25.52 -9.52 -16.82
CA LEU A 241 -24.56 -10.63 -16.68
C LEU A 241 -25.15 -12.02 -17.01
N ARG A 242 -26.49 -12.12 -17.00
CA ARG A 242 -27.24 -13.36 -17.19
C ARG A 242 -27.45 -13.73 -18.65
#